data_AF-A0A965FVZ2-F1
#
_entry.id   AF-A0A965FVZ2-F1
#
_cell.length_a   1.000
_cell.length_b   1.000
_cell.length_c   1.000
_cell.angle_alpha   90.00
_cell.angle_beta   90.00
_cell.angle_gamma   90.00
#
_symmetry.space_group_name_H-M   'P 1'
#
loop_
_entity.id
_entity.type
_entity.pdbx_description
1 polymer ?
#
loop_
_entity_poly.entity_id
_entity_poly.type
_entity_poly.pdbx_seq_one_letter_code
_entity_poly.pdbx_strand_id
1 'polypeptide(L)'
;ALDSIDFMKSNEAAVVATAHAMGVDISSVDFSQFPGMERRQSVLFEDSDLTVVEDYAHHPAEIRAFVGDRRRKLPEHWLRMVFQPHRYSRTKALSHWFAEEMSQVDDLQFLPTYGAFEEYDSAGGVESLLGNLPPRLRKDSAVQEDFIEFYKAFEASKESGRPEQMLFVGAGNIDRWAHAMAAMARSDGDRFRAFQFYLQDRVSVDCGLNEHESLGSKTTMGVGGAARWYAEPQNLIDLRTLIEGCNLLSVPRVMLGRGSNLIVPDDGYNGLVIRLKGPFWSEISRRSDDSLIVGAGARLKEICLQACKVEMKGFEFLEGIPGTLGGALRMNAGAMGWEIFDLVEWVSFLLPDGTIREIPGSEMNIGYRHCREAVDGIALRAKLRGEGRSDHRAIRKAIDKMASKRRSSQPREASAGCIFKNPGEVSAG
;
A
#
# COMPACT_ATOMS: atom_id res chain seq x y z
N ALA A 1 6.28 3.08 -28.39
CA ALA A 1 5.71 1.92 -27.67
C ALA A 1 6.13 0.61 -28.32
N LEU A 2 7.33 0.12 -27.98
CA LEU A 2 7.68 -1.29 -28.20
C LEU A 2 7.17 -2.05 -26.98
N ASP A 3 6.26 -2.98 -27.24
CA ASP A 3 5.44 -3.66 -26.25
C ASP A 3 6.14 -4.95 -25.79
N SER A 4 5.83 -5.42 -24.58
CA SER A 4 6.22 -6.75 -24.04
C SER A 4 6.03 -7.89 -25.07
N ILE A 5 5.06 -7.70 -25.97
CA ILE A 5 4.74 -8.52 -27.14
C ILE A 5 5.95 -8.77 -28.06
N ASP A 6 6.83 -7.79 -28.30
CA ASP A 6 7.96 -7.98 -29.23
C ASP A 6 9.11 -8.78 -28.61
N PHE A 7 9.30 -8.69 -27.29
CA PHE A 7 10.19 -9.58 -26.56
C PHE A 7 9.67 -11.02 -26.58
N MET A 8 8.36 -11.21 -26.40
CA MET A 8 7.73 -12.54 -26.47
C MET A 8 7.85 -13.16 -27.86
N LYS A 9 7.62 -12.40 -28.93
CA LYS A 9 7.87 -12.85 -30.31
C LYS A 9 9.32 -13.24 -30.55
N SER A 10 10.27 -12.47 -29.99
CA SER A 10 11.70 -12.79 -30.10
C SER A 10 12.06 -14.10 -29.39
N ASN A 11 11.52 -14.33 -28.18
CA ASN A 11 11.70 -15.58 -27.46
C ASN A 11 11.06 -16.76 -28.18
N GLU A 12 9.84 -16.59 -28.70
CA GLU A 12 9.16 -17.61 -29.51
C GLU A 12 10.03 -17.98 -30.71
N ALA A 13 10.53 -16.99 -31.45
CA ALA A 13 11.44 -17.22 -32.58
C ALA A 13 12.74 -17.94 -32.17
N ALA A 14 13.32 -17.58 -31.02
CA ALA A 14 14.52 -18.23 -30.50
C ALA A 14 14.28 -19.69 -30.08
N VAL A 15 13.13 -19.97 -29.45
CA VAL A 15 12.71 -21.34 -29.08
C VAL A 15 12.49 -22.18 -30.34
N VAL A 16 11.81 -21.63 -31.35
CA VAL A 16 11.59 -22.29 -32.65
C VAL A 16 12.92 -22.59 -33.34
N ALA A 17 13.83 -21.62 -33.41
CA ALA A 17 15.15 -21.81 -34.02
C ALA A 17 15.97 -22.88 -33.28
N THR A 18 15.92 -22.88 -31.95
CA THR A 18 16.63 -23.87 -31.11
C THR A 18 16.05 -25.27 -31.27
N ALA A 19 14.72 -25.40 -31.25
CA ALA A 19 14.03 -26.67 -31.47
C ALA A 19 14.36 -27.26 -32.84
N HIS A 20 14.35 -26.42 -33.89
CA HIS A 20 14.78 -26.82 -35.22
C HIS A 20 16.24 -27.28 -35.25
N ALA A 21 17.16 -26.55 -34.60
CA ALA A 21 18.56 -26.93 -34.51
C ALA A 21 18.80 -28.24 -33.74
N MET A 22 17.94 -28.54 -32.76
CA MET A 22 18.01 -29.75 -31.94
C MET A 22 17.22 -30.93 -32.52
N GLY A 23 16.50 -30.75 -33.63
CA GLY A 23 15.64 -31.78 -34.22
C GLY A 23 14.41 -32.12 -33.37
N VAL A 24 13.96 -31.19 -32.52
CA VAL A 24 12.77 -31.34 -31.67
C VAL A 24 11.57 -30.75 -32.39
N ASP A 25 10.51 -31.55 -32.57
CA ASP A 25 9.24 -31.07 -33.10
C ASP A 25 8.44 -30.34 -32.00
N ILE A 26 8.14 -29.08 -32.26
CA ILE A 26 7.35 -28.23 -31.37
C ILE A 26 6.12 -27.63 -32.08
N SER A 27 5.72 -28.14 -33.25
CA SER A 27 4.60 -27.56 -34.02
C SER A 27 3.26 -27.63 -33.29
N SER A 28 3.15 -28.52 -32.30
CA SER A 28 1.97 -28.67 -31.45
C SER A 28 2.00 -27.80 -30.19
N VAL A 29 3.07 -27.05 -29.95
CA VAL A 29 3.19 -26.19 -28.76
C VAL A 29 2.36 -24.93 -28.98
N ASP A 30 1.40 -24.71 -28.09
CA ASP A 30 0.63 -23.48 -28.03
C ASP A 30 1.36 -22.43 -27.18
N PHE A 31 2.09 -21.53 -27.85
CA PHE A 31 2.84 -20.47 -27.19
C PHE A 31 1.96 -19.49 -26.40
N SER A 32 0.64 -19.44 -26.66
CA SER A 32 -0.28 -18.59 -25.88
C SER A 32 -0.46 -19.06 -24.43
N GLN A 33 -0.14 -20.34 -24.13
CA GLN A 33 -0.10 -20.89 -22.78
C GLN A 33 1.13 -20.44 -21.97
N PHE A 34 2.08 -19.78 -22.64
CA PHE A 34 3.27 -19.21 -22.04
C PHE A 34 3.21 -17.67 -22.19
N PRO A 35 2.32 -16.99 -21.45
CA PRO A 35 2.09 -15.54 -21.61
C PRO A 35 3.33 -14.68 -21.27
N GLY A 36 4.42 -15.31 -20.81
CA GLY A 36 5.67 -14.64 -20.52
C GLY A 36 5.72 -14.08 -19.10
N MET A 37 6.68 -13.18 -18.88
CA MET A 37 6.78 -12.39 -17.66
C MET A 37 6.37 -10.96 -17.99
N GLU A 38 5.35 -10.45 -17.28
CA GLU A 38 4.75 -9.12 -17.49
C GLU A 38 5.75 -7.96 -17.36
N ARG A 39 6.82 -8.17 -16.57
CA ARG A 39 7.92 -7.22 -16.31
C ARG A 39 9.17 -7.55 -17.11
N ARG A 40 9.10 -7.62 -18.44
CA ARG A 40 10.26 -7.86 -19.31
C ARG A 40 10.35 -6.79 -20.39
N GLN A 41 11.33 -5.91 -20.24
CA GLN A 41 11.61 -4.77 -21.10
C GLN A 41 10.40 -3.86 -21.36
N SER A 42 9.52 -3.74 -20.37
CA SER A 42 8.26 -3.02 -20.49
C SER A 42 8.52 -1.51 -20.51
N VAL A 43 8.16 -0.85 -21.61
CA VAL A 43 8.28 0.61 -21.76
C VAL A 43 7.09 1.28 -21.07
N LEU A 44 7.34 1.92 -19.93
CA LEU A 44 6.31 2.57 -19.12
C LEU A 44 6.05 4.02 -19.55
N PHE A 45 7.00 4.68 -20.19
CA PHE A 45 6.87 6.05 -20.72
C PHE A 45 7.91 6.27 -21.82
N GLU A 46 7.55 7.05 -22.84
CA GLU A 46 8.43 7.40 -23.95
C GLU A 46 8.00 8.73 -24.57
N ASP A 47 8.92 9.69 -24.62
CA ASP A 47 8.84 10.90 -25.44
C ASP A 47 10.17 11.13 -26.18
N SER A 48 10.42 12.34 -26.69
CA SER A 48 11.65 12.67 -27.41
C SER A 48 12.90 12.71 -26.53
N ASP A 49 12.75 12.95 -25.23
CA ASP A 49 13.84 13.24 -24.30
C ASP A 49 14.05 12.12 -23.26
N LEU A 50 13.03 11.33 -22.94
CA LEU A 50 13.07 10.30 -21.90
C LEU A 50 12.33 9.03 -22.32
N THR A 51 12.99 7.89 -22.11
CA THR A 51 12.33 6.57 -22.08
C THR A 51 12.46 5.95 -20.69
N VAL A 52 11.33 5.58 -20.09
CA VAL A 52 11.29 4.84 -18.82
C VAL A 52 10.97 3.38 -19.09
N VAL A 53 11.82 2.47 -18.63
CA VAL A 53 11.71 1.03 -18.90
C VAL A 53 11.90 0.24 -17.62
N GLU A 54 11.12 -0.83 -17.44
CA GLU A 54 11.34 -1.79 -16.36
C GLU A 54 11.69 -3.19 -16.88
N ASP A 55 12.52 -3.92 -16.12
CA ASP A 55 12.83 -5.33 -16.39
C ASP A 55 13.06 -6.12 -15.10
N TYR A 56 12.55 -7.35 -15.05
CA TYR A 56 12.76 -8.31 -13.98
C TYR A 56 14.12 -9.04 -14.04
N ALA A 57 15.14 -8.45 -14.66
CA ALA A 57 16.48 -9.01 -14.68
C ALA A 57 17.10 -8.95 -13.28
N HIS A 58 17.42 -10.11 -12.73
CA HIS A 58 17.99 -10.24 -11.39
C HIS A 58 19.17 -11.22 -11.34
N HIS A 59 19.65 -11.66 -12.51
CA HIS A 59 20.89 -12.38 -12.72
C HIS A 59 21.83 -11.59 -13.65
N PRO A 60 23.16 -11.62 -13.46
CA PRO A 60 24.10 -10.85 -14.27
C PRO A 60 23.92 -11.04 -15.78
N ALA A 61 23.80 -12.29 -16.26
CA ALA A 61 23.59 -12.56 -17.68
C ALA A 61 22.33 -11.89 -18.28
N GLU A 62 21.26 -11.77 -17.49
CA GLU A 62 20.03 -11.08 -17.94
C GLU A 62 20.25 -9.58 -18.02
N ILE A 63 20.93 -9.00 -17.02
CA ILE A 63 21.29 -7.58 -17.00
C ILE A 63 22.18 -7.24 -18.19
N ARG A 64 23.19 -8.07 -18.48
CA ARG A 64 24.07 -7.94 -19.65
C ARG A 64 23.25 -7.87 -20.95
N ALA A 65 22.37 -8.85 -21.14
CA ALA A 65 21.56 -8.94 -22.35
C ALA A 65 20.63 -7.72 -22.49
N PHE A 66 19.97 -7.33 -21.40
CA PHE A 66 19.05 -6.19 -21.39
C PHE A 66 19.77 -4.86 -21.64
N VAL A 67 20.80 -4.54 -20.85
CA VAL A 67 21.57 -3.29 -20.98
C VAL A 67 22.23 -3.20 -22.36
N GLY A 68 22.80 -4.31 -22.84
CA GLY A 68 23.39 -4.37 -24.18
C GLY A 68 22.37 -4.13 -25.30
N ASP A 69 21.14 -4.64 -25.16
CA ASP A 69 20.07 -4.37 -26.10
C ASP A 69 19.62 -2.90 -26.10
N ARG A 70 19.40 -2.32 -24.91
CA ARG A 70 19.06 -0.90 -24.76
C ARG A 70 20.11 0.02 -25.37
N ARG A 71 21.39 -0.28 -25.15
CA ARG A 71 22.51 0.49 -25.74
C ARG A 71 22.56 0.39 -27.26
N ARG A 72 22.30 -0.79 -27.84
CA ARG A 72 22.28 -0.95 -29.31
C ARG A 72 21.11 -0.22 -29.97
N LYS A 73 19.93 -0.25 -29.33
CA LYS A 73 18.71 0.38 -29.88
C LYS A 73 18.78 1.90 -29.85
N LEU A 74 19.33 2.48 -28.78
CA LEU A 74 19.40 3.92 -28.57
C LEU A 74 20.83 4.30 -28.13
N PRO A 75 21.82 4.25 -29.04
CA PRO A 75 23.25 4.42 -28.71
C PRO A 75 23.60 5.84 -28.23
N GLU A 76 22.90 6.85 -28.75
CA GLU A 76 23.13 8.26 -28.41
C GLU A 76 22.43 8.68 -27.11
N HIS A 77 21.53 7.85 -26.57
CA HIS A 77 20.80 8.18 -25.36
C HIS A 77 21.65 7.87 -24.11
N TRP A 78 21.60 8.77 -23.14
CA TRP A 78 22.23 8.56 -21.84
C TRP A 78 21.53 7.42 -21.11
N LEU A 79 22.26 6.35 -20.76
CA LEU A 79 21.69 5.15 -20.16
C LEU A 79 21.87 5.17 -18.64
N ARG A 80 20.80 5.45 -17.92
CA ARG A 80 20.75 5.47 -16.46
C ARG A 80 20.02 4.25 -15.94
N MET A 81 20.43 3.72 -14.80
CA MET A 81 19.84 2.52 -14.21
C MET A 81 19.63 2.69 -12.72
N VAL A 82 18.44 2.33 -12.25
CA VAL A 82 18.14 2.04 -10.85
C VAL A 82 18.09 0.52 -10.70
N PHE A 83 18.95 -0.03 -9.84
CA PHE A 83 19.02 -1.46 -9.59
C PHE A 83 18.53 -1.83 -8.18
N GLN A 84 17.63 -2.80 -8.09
CA GLN A 84 17.26 -3.43 -6.82
C GLN A 84 17.79 -4.87 -6.77
N PRO A 85 18.80 -5.15 -5.95
CA PRO A 85 19.26 -6.52 -5.75
C PRO A 85 18.18 -7.37 -5.09
N HIS A 86 18.12 -8.66 -5.44
CA HIS A 86 17.13 -9.59 -4.91
C HIS A 86 17.81 -10.78 -4.23
N ARG A 87 17.49 -10.93 -2.93
CA ARG A 87 18.09 -11.85 -1.93
C ARG A 87 19.52 -11.50 -1.57
N TYR A 88 19.80 -11.44 -0.26
CA TYR A 88 21.12 -11.15 0.27
C TYR A 88 22.13 -12.22 -0.16
N SER A 89 21.73 -13.50 -0.12
CA SER A 89 22.58 -14.63 -0.51
C SER A 89 23.08 -14.53 -1.96
N ARG A 90 22.21 -14.14 -2.89
CA ARG A 90 22.55 -13.98 -4.31
C ARG A 90 23.44 -12.76 -4.54
N THR A 91 23.08 -11.61 -3.95
CA THR A 91 23.88 -10.39 -4.07
C THR A 91 25.31 -10.62 -3.62
N LYS A 92 25.49 -11.29 -2.48
CA LYS A 92 26.79 -11.67 -1.94
C LYS A 92 27.59 -12.54 -2.91
N ALA A 93 26.97 -13.60 -3.42
CA ALA A 93 27.62 -14.58 -4.29
C ALA A 93 28.02 -14.02 -5.66
N LEU A 94 27.23 -13.10 -6.23
CA LEU A 94 27.38 -12.62 -7.60
C LEU A 94 27.82 -11.15 -7.68
N SER A 95 28.23 -10.55 -6.56
CA SER A 95 28.50 -9.11 -6.44
C SER A 95 29.47 -8.57 -7.49
N HIS A 96 30.58 -9.28 -7.73
CA HIS A 96 31.55 -8.92 -8.77
C HIS A 96 30.92 -8.92 -10.17
N TRP A 97 30.17 -9.97 -10.53
CA TRP A 97 29.55 -10.06 -11.86
C TRP A 97 28.45 -9.01 -12.03
N PHE A 98 27.65 -8.73 -11.00
CA PHE A 98 26.69 -7.63 -11.06
C PHE A 98 27.39 -6.30 -11.37
N ALA A 99 28.47 -5.98 -10.67
CA ALA A 99 29.24 -4.76 -10.90
C ALA A 99 29.84 -4.70 -12.32
N GLU A 100 30.35 -5.84 -12.82
CA GLU A 100 30.86 -5.96 -14.19
C GLU A 100 29.77 -5.65 -15.22
N GLU A 101 28.58 -6.25 -15.10
CA GLU A 101 27.50 -6.02 -16.07
C GLU A 101 26.94 -4.60 -16.02
N MET A 102 26.73 -4.06 -14.82
CA MET A 102 26.24 -2.69 -14.65
C MET A 102 27.29 -1.65 -15.02
N SER A 103 28.57 -2.03 -15.17
CA SER A 103 29.60 -1.11 -15.69
C SER A 103 29.38 -0.67 -17.15
N GLN A 104 28.33 -1.15 -17.81
CA GLN A 104 27.90 -0.73 -19.15
C GLN A 104 26.96 0.49 -19.14
N VAL A 105 26.36 0.83 -17.99
CA VAL A 105 25.46 2.00 -17.86
C VAL A 105 26.24 3.26 -17.55
N ASP A 106 25.72 4.41 -17.89
CA ASP A 106 26.42 5.68 -17.70
C ASP A 106 26.24 6.24 -16.29
N ASP A 107 25.07 6.02 -15.68
CA ASP A 107 24.72 6.37 -14.30
C ASP A 107 23.99 5.19 -13.63
N LEU A 108 24.27 4.98 -12.34
CA LEU A 108 23.77 3.83 -11.60
C LEU A 108 23.37 4.23 -10.18
N GLN A 109 22.11 4.00 -9.83
CA GLN A 109 21.57 4.18 -8.48
C GLN A 109 21.00 2.86 -7.97
N PHE A 110 20.84 2.72 -6.66
CA PHE A 110 20.38 1.48 -6.05
C PHE A 110 19.17 1.69 -5.16
N LEU A 111 18.32 0.68 -5.06
CA LEU A 111 17.39 0.52 -3.94
C LEU A 111 17.95 -0.49 -2.93
N PRO A 112 17.53 -0.46 -1.66
CA PRO A 112 17.91 -1.48 -0.69
C PRO A 112 17.63 -2.90 -1.21
N THR A 113 18.53 -3.85 -0.91
CA THR A 113 18.38 -5.26 -1.29
C THR A 113 17.04 -5.81 -0.81
N TYR A 114 16.25 -6.34 -1.73
CA TYR A 114 15.00 -7.01 -1.42
C TYR A 114 15.28 -8.42 -0.92
N GLY A 115 15.20 -8.65 0.40
CA GLY A 115 15.61 -9.91 1.02
C GLY A 115 14.80 -11.16 0.62
N ALA A 116 13.54 -11.01 0.19
CA ALA A 116 12.64 -12.09 -0.18
C ALA A 116 12.64 -13.27 0.82
N PHE A 117 12.14 -13.01 2.04
CA PHE A 117 12.09 -13.96 3.17
C PHE A 117 13.43 -14.31 3.83
N GLU A 118 14.57 -13.79 3.34
CA GLU A 118 15.86 -13.92 4.03
C GLU A 118 15.98 -12.93 5.20
N GLU A 119 16.63 -13.38 6.27
CA GLU A 119 17.12 -12.47 7.31
C GLU A 119 18.17 -11.53 6.73
N TYR A 120 18.24 -10.32 7.30
CA TYR A 120 19.19 -9.32 6.87
C TYR A 120 20.65 -9.83 6.99
N ASP A 121 21.38 -9.85 5.87
CA ASP A 121 22.83 -10.09 5.82
C ASP A 121 23.51 -8.88 5.16
N SER A 122 24.30 -8.15 5.95
CA SER A 122 25.04 -6.97 5.48
C SER A 122 26.03 -7.31 4.36
N ALA A 123 26.54 -8.54 4.30
CA ALA A 123 27.42 -8.99 3.22
C ALA A 123 26.68 -9.18 1.88
N GLY A 124 25.34 -9.27 1.91
CA GLY A 124 24.46 -9.26 0.75
C GLY A 124 23.78 -7.91 0.49
N GLY A 125 24.20 -6.86 1.20
CA GLY A 125 23.73 -5.49 0.99
C GLY A 125 24.30 -4.84 -0.27
N VAL A 126 23.75 -3.68 -0.63
CA VAL A 126 24.21 -2.89 -1.79
C VAL A 126 25.64 -2.37 -1.57
N GLU A 127 26.05 -2.17 -0.33
CA GLU A 127 27.39 -1.74 0.05
C GLU A 127 28.46 -2.68 -0.52
N SER A 128 28.17 -3.98 -0.56
CA SER A 128 29.04 -4.99 -1.18
C SER A 128 29.20 -4.79 -2.70
N LEU A 129 28.17 -4.29 -3.38
CA LEU A 129 28.19 -4.00 -4.81
C LEU A 129 28.99 -2.74 -5.10
N LEU A 130 28.79 -1.67 -4.31
CA LEU A 130 29.51 -0.40 -4.46
C LEU A 130 31.04 -0.59 -4.42
N GLY A 131 31.51 -1.51 -3.57
CA GLY A 131 32.93 -1.87 -3.48
C GLY A 131 33.51 -2.40 -4.81
N ASN A 132 32.72 -3.10 -5.61
CA ASN A 132 33.15 -3.72 -6.87
C ASN A 132 32.97 -2.83 -8.11
N LEU A 133 32.26 -1.70 -8.01
CA LEU A 133 32.01 -0.81 -9.15
C LEU A 133 33.29 -0.11 -9.66
N PRO A 134 33.39 0.22 -10.95
CA PRO A 134 34.48 1.06 -11.45
C PRO A 134 34.44 2.46 -10.81
N PRO A 135 35.58 3.17 -10.68
CA PRO A 135 35.63 4.49 -10.04
C PRO A 135 34.64 5.51 -10.58
N ARG A 136 34.36 5.48 -11.90
CA ARG A 136 33.40 6.38 -12.56
C ARG A 136 31.97 6.25 -12.04
N LEU A 137 31.54 5.04 -11.65
CA LEU A 137 30.19 4.79 -11.13
C LEU A 137 30.18 4.90 -9.61
N ARG A 138 31.20 4.33 -8.94
CA ARG A 138 31.28 4.29 -7.47
C ARG A 138 31.12 5.67 -6.83
N LYS A 139 31.65 6.72 -7.46
CA LYS A 139 31.63 8.08 -6.92
C LYS A 139 30.21 8.65 -6.80
N ASP A 140 29.36 8.38 -7.78
CA ASP A 140 28.07 9.04 -7.96
C ASP A 140 26.88 8.10 -7.68
N SER A 141 27.13 6.80 -7.50
CA SER A 141 26.13 5.82 -7.07
C SER A 141 25.77 5.92 -5.59
N ALA A 142 24.48 5.92 -5.29
CA ALA A 142 23.96 5.87 -3.92
C ALA A 142 22.77 4.90 -3.77
N VAL A 143 22.48 4.53 -2.52
CA VAL A 143 21.25 3.83 -2.15
C VAL A 143 20.16 4.88 -1.92
N GLN A 144 19.04 4.72 -2.60
CA GLN A 144 17.91 5.64 -2.58
C GLN A 144 16.77 5.05 -1.73
N GLU A 145 16.27 5.84 -0.78
CA GLU A 145 15.17 5.45 0.12
C GLU A 145 13.92 6.30 -0.11
N ASP A 146 14.08 7.55 -0.58
CA ASP A 146 12.99 8.47 -0.88
C ASP A 146 12.90 8.75 -2.39
N PHE A 147 11.74 8.47 -2.98
CA PHE A 147 11.52 8.63 -4.41
C PHE A 147 11.50 10.09 -4.86
N ILE A 148 11.00 11.01 -4.04
CA ILE A 148 10.93 12.44 -4.40
C ILE A 148 12.32 13.07 -4.38
N GLU A 149 13.17 12.71 -3.42
CA GLU A 149 14.56 13.15 -3.39
C GLU A 149 15.34 12.60 -4.59
N PHE A 150 15.18 11.31 -4.90
CA PHE A 150 15.73 10.70 -6.11
C PHE A 150 15.27 11.44 -7.38
N TYR A 151 13.96 11.67 -7.54
CA TYR A 151 13.41 12.34 -8.73
C TYR A 151 13.96 13.76 -8.88
N LYS A 152 14.07 14.53 -7.80
CA LYS A 152 14.66 15.88 -7.83
C LYS A 152 16.14 15.85 -8.25
N ALA A 153 16.91 14.90 -7.72
CA ALA A 153 18.31 14.73 -8.11
C ALA A 153 18.44 14.35 -9.59
N PHE A 154 17.57 13.45 -10.07
CA PHE A 154 17.46 13.08 -11.47
C PHE A 154 17.18 14.30 -12.35
N GLU A 155 16.12 15.06 -12.09
CA GLU A 155 15.78 16.26 -12.88
C GLU A 155 16.91 17.31 -12.86
N ALA A 156 17.55 17.52 -11.72
CA ALA A 156 18.67 18.46 -11.60
C ALA A 156 19.92 18.02 -12.38
N SER A 157 20.02 16.72 -12.68
CA SER A 157 21.15 16.13 -13.40
C SER A 157 20.92 16.01 -14.92
N LYS A 158 19.75 16.38 -15.44
CA LYS A 158 19.46 16.31 -16.88
C LYS A 158 20.34 17.29 -17.65
N GLU A 159 20.86 16.83 -18.79
CA GLU A 159 21.64 17.64 -19.72
C GLU A 159 20.79 18.03 -20.92
N SER A 160 20.70 19.34 -21.21
CA SER A 160 19.93 19.84 -22.35
C SER A 160 20.46 19.27 -23.68
N GLY A 161 19.55 18.71 -24.49
CA GLY A 161 19.88 18.15 -25.81
C GLY A 161 20.47 16.74 -25.78
N ARG A 162 20.42 16.06 -24.63
CA ARG A 162 20.85 14.67 -24.49
C ARG A 162 19.68 13.80 -24.03
N PRO A 163 19.00 13.10 -24.94
CA PRO A 163 17.93 12.17 -24.59
C PRO A 163 18.42 11.07 -23.65
N GLU A 164 17.53 10.57 -22.79
CA GLU A 164 17.86 9.65 -21.72
C GLU A 164 17.01 8.39 -21.73
N GLN A 165 17.57 7.33 -21.17
CA GLN A 165 16.88 6.08 -20.85
C GLN A 165 17.02 5.84 -19.35
N MET A 166 15.91 5.76 -18.64
CA MET A 166 15.88 5.38 -17.23
C MET A 166 15.40 3.93 -17.11
N LEU A 167 16.32 3.05 -16.72
CA LEU A 167 16.05 1.62 -16.54
C LEU A 167 15.79 1.32 -15.06
N PHE A 168 14.68 0.66 -14.75
CA PHE A 168 14.40 0.10 -13.43
C PHE A 168 14.54 -1.42 -13.48
N VAL A 169 15.60 -1.93 -12.88
CA VAL A 169 16.03 -3.32 -13.06
C VAL A 169 16.15 -4.02 -11.74
N GLY A 170 15.60 -5.22 -11.64
CA GLY A 170 15.73 -6.05 -10.45
C GLY A 170 14.48 -6.86 -10.18
N ALA A 171 14.51 -7.56 -9.07
CA ALA A 171 13.36 -8.29 -8.56
C ALA A 171 12.94 -7.73 -7.20
N GLY A 172 11.68 -7.97 -6.81
CA GLY A 172 11.08 -7.33 -5.65
C GLY A 172 10.08 -6.27 -6.08
N ASN A 173 10.19 -5.08 -5.50
CA ASN A 173 9.18 -4.02 -5.58
C ASN A 173 9.65 -2.74 -6.30
N ILE A 174 10.77 -2.81 -7.05
CA ILE A 174 11.30 -1.70 -7.86
C ILE A 174 10.32 -1.21 -8.96
N ASP A 175 9.39 -2.04 -9.41
CA ASP A 175 8.31 -1.66 -10.34
C ASP A 175 7.54 -0.43 -9.84
N ARG A 176 7.36 -0.32 -8.52
CA ARG A 176 6.67 0.83 -7.90
C ARG A 176 7.39 2.14 -8.23
N TRP A 177 8.72 2.15 -8.18
CA TRP A 177 9.52 3.31 -8.56
C TRP A 177 9.49 3.56 -10.07
N ALA A 178 9.49 2.51 -10.88
CA ALA A 178 9.41 2.61 -12.33
C ALA A 178 8.09 3.29 -12.78
N HIS A 179 6.96 2.84 -12.21
CA HIS A 179 5.66 3.43 -12.47
C HIS A 179 5.53 4.84 -11.88
N ALA A 180 6.10 5.12 -10.71
CA ALA A 180 6.11 6.47 -10.15
C ALA A 180 6.94 7.43 -11.04
N MET A 181 8.08 6.99 -11.56
CA MET A 181 8.89 7.75 -12.51
C MET A 181 8.14 8.05 -13.80
N ALA A 182 7.49 7.02 -14.36
CA ALA A 182 6.68 7.15 -15.56
C ALA A 182 5.46 8.07 -15.34
N ALA A 183 4.90 8.08 -14.14
CA ALA A 183 3.81 8.97 -13.76
C ALA A 183 4.29 10.43 -13.58
N MET A 184 5.46 10.63 -12.96
CA MET A 184 6.08 11.95 -12.83
C MET A 184 6.39 12.55 -14.20
N ALA A 185 6.96 11.74 -15.12
CA ALA A 185 7.23 12.16 -16.49
C ALA A 185 5.95 12.59 -17.24
N ARG A 186 4.87 11.81 -17.17
CA ARG A 186 3.55 12.18 -17.75
C ARG A 186 2.94 13.45 -17.16
N SER A 187 3.35 13.82 -15.95
CA SER A 187 2.77 14.91 -15.20
C SER A 187 3.58 16.20 -15.24
N ASP A 188 4.66 16.23 -16.03
CA ASP A 188 5.64 17.30 -16.03
C ASP A 188 6.21 17.60 -14.62
N GLY A 189 6.35 16.54 -13.81
CA GLY A 189 6.81 16.63 -12.42
C GLY A 189 5.79 17.10 -11.38
N ASP A 190 4.52 17.36 -11.75
CA ASP A 190 3.48 17.66 -10.78
C ASP A 190 3.06 16.41 -10.00
N ARG A 191 3.47 16.32 -8.73
CA ARG A 191 3.21 15.15 -7.88
C ARG A 191 1.73 14.77 -7.75
N PHE A 192 0.81 15.73 -7.84
CA PHE A 192 -0.61 15.45 -7.66
C PHE A 192 -1.22 14.84 -8.92
N ARG A 193 -0.83 15.33 -10.10
CA ARG A 193 -1.16 14.69 -11.39
C ARG A 193 -0.45 13.35 -11.54
N ALA A 194 0.82 13.25 -11.14
CA ALA A 194 1.55 11.99 -11.11
C ALA A 194 0.80 10.95 -10.26
N PHE A 195 0.21 11.34 -9.14
CA PHE A 195 -0.55 10.42 -8.30
C PHE A 195 -1.75 9.82 -9.03
N GLN A 196 -2.42 10.60 -9.88
CA GLN A 196 -3.52 10.08 -10.71
C GLN A 196 -3.01 9.10 -11.77
N PHE A 197 -1.96 9.46 -12.51
CA PHE A 197 -1.34 8.56 -13.49
C PHE A 197 -0.78 7.29 -12.84
N TYR A 198 -0.27 7.38 -11.61
CA TYR A 198 0.24 6.24 -10.86
C TYR A 198 -0.87 5.26 -10.47
N LEU A 199 -2.05 5.75 -10.11
CA LEU A 199 -3.16 4.88 -9.73
C LEU A 199 -3.93 4.35 -10.94
N GLN A 200 -3.82 5.02 -12.09
CA GLN A 200 -4.46 4.60 -13.33
C GLN A 200 -4.07 3.14 -13.66
N ASP A 201 -5.08 2.30 -13.85
CA ASP A 201 -4.97 0.87 -14.14
C ASP A 201 -4.24 0.02 -13.06
N ARG A 202 -3.89 0.60 -11.90
CA ARG A 202 -3.24 -0.07 -10.76
C ARG A 202 -4.16 -0.29 -9.56
N VAL A 203 -5.33 0.34 -9.55
CA VAL A 203 -6.43 0.05 -8.63
C VAL A 203 -7.61 -0.53 -9.39
N SER A 204 -8.43 -1.35 -8.73
CA SER A 204 -9.65 -1.89 -9.33
C SER A 204 -10.61 -0.76 -9.73
N VAL A 205 -11.41 -0.99 -10.77
CA VAL A 205 -12.46 -0.05 -11.21
C VAL A 205 -13.43 0.29 -10.06
N ASP A 206 -13.70 -0.70 -9.20
CA ASP A 206 -14.59 -0.56 -8.06
C ASP A 206 -13.95 0.10 -6.82
N CYS A 207 -12.65 0.47 -6.87
CA CYS A 207 -11.95 1.18 -5.80
C CYS A 207 -12.57 2.56 -5.48
N GLY A 208 -13.46 3.06 -6.33
CA GLY A 208 -14.25 4.26 -6.06
C GLY A 208 -13.38 5.50 -5.86
N LEU A 209 -12.30 5.63 -6.63
CA LEU A 209 -11.42 6.80 -6.62
C LEU A 209 -12.13 7.97 -7.32
N ASN A 210 -12.49 9.00 -6.55
CA ASN A 210 -13.20 10.18 -7.03
C ASN A 210 -12.41 11.45 -6.69
N GLU A 211 -12.46 12.43 -7.59
CA GLU A 211 -11.90 13.77 -7.36
C GLU A 211 -12.95 14.72 -6.77
N HIS A 212 -12.49 15.67 -5.95
CA HIS A 212 -13.34 16.74 -5.40
C HIS A 212 -14.60 16.25 -4.66
N GLU A 213 -14.51 15.11 -3.98
CA GLU A 213 -15.64 14.49 -3.29
C GLU A 213 -15.99 15.22 -1.98
N SER A 214 -17.24 15.67 -1.84
CA SER A 214 -17.71 16.34 -0.62
C SER A 214 -17.73 15.41 0.60
N LEU A 215 -17.03 15.81 1.66
CA LEU A 215 -16.92 15.04 2.90
C LEU A 215 -18.10 15.25 3.86
N GLY A 216 -18.90 16.30 3.68
CA GLY A 216 -20.09 16.56 4.49
C GLY A 216 -21.06 15.39 4.49
N SER A 217 -21.31 14.78 3.33
CA SER A 217 -22.15 13.58 3.20
C SER A 217 -21.54 12.31 3.83
N LYS A 218 -20.27 12.34 4.21
CA LYS A 218 -19.50 11.21 4.74
C LYS A 218 -19.25 11.32 6.26
N THR A 219 -19.62 12.43 6.88
CA THR A 219 -19.51 12.67 8.33
C THR A 219 -20.87 12.61 9.00
N THR A 220 -20.96 12.29 10.30
CA THR A 220 -22.26 12.29 11.00
C THR A 220 -22.74 13.68 11.39
N MET A 221 -21.85 14.68 11.36
CA MET A 221 -22.20 16.08 11.58
C MET A 221 -22.79 16.72 10.32
N GLY A 222 -22.56 16.13 9.14
CA GLY A 222 -23.10 16.64 7.88
C GLY A 222 -22.34 17.84 7.31
N VAL A 223 -21.15 18.14 7.85
CA VAL A 223 -20.30 19.27 7.44
C VAL A 223 -18.96 18.78 6.91
N GLY A 224 -18.36 19.56 6.01
CA GLY A 224 -17.07 19.26 5.40
C GLY A 224 -17.02 19.57 3.91
N GLY A 225 -15.98 20.29 3.51
CA GLY A 225 -15.61 20.56 2.13
C GLY A 225 -15.17 19.31 1.36
N ALA A 226 -14.65 19.54 0.16
CA ALA A 226 -14.22 18.46 -0.73
C ALA A 226 -12.83 17.91 -0.37
N ALA A 227 -12.65 16.61 -0.42
CA ALA A 227 -11.33 16.02 -0.52
C ALA A 227 -10.80 16.17 -1.95
N ARG A 228 -9.49 16.42 -2.13
CA ARG A 228 -8.88 16.35 -3.47
C ARG A 228 -9.16 14.99 -4.11
N TRP A 229 -8.93 13.91 -3.35
CA TRP A 229 -9.35 12.56 -3.73
C TRP A 229 -10.06 11.86 -2.60
N TYR A 230 -10.99 10.99 -2.96
CA TYR A 230 -11.69 10.08 -2.07
C TYR A 230 -11.67 8.68 -2.66
N ALA A 231 -11.40 7.65 -1.84
CA ALA A 231 -11.39 6.26 -2.28
C ALA A 231 -12.12 5.33 -1.29
N GLU A 232 -12.82 4.33 -1.83
CA GLU A 232 -13.38 3.19 -1.10
C GLU A 232 -12.76 1.90 -1.69
N PRO A 233 -11.50 1.54 -1.32
CA PRO A 233 -10.84 0.36 -1.87
C PRO A 233 -11.68 -0.90 -1.61
N GLN A 234 -11.77 -1.84 -2.55
CA GLN A 234 -12.61 -3.04 -2.39
C GLN A 234 -11.87 -4.20 -1.74
N ASN A 235 -10.55 -4.16 -1.76
CA ASN A 235 -9.70 -5.25 -1.28
C ASN A 235 -8.34 -4.71 -0.80
N LEU A 236 -7.50 -5.61 -0.30
CA LEU A 236 -6.18 -5.26 0.22
C LEU A 236 -5.20 -4.76 -0.86
N ILE A 237 -5.33 -5.21 -2.10
CA ILE A 237 -4.47 -4.79 -3.22
C ILE A 237 -4.73 -3.31 -3.51
N ASP A 238 -6.01 -2.92 -3.68
CA ASP A 238 -6.41 -1.52 -3.87
C ASP A 238 -5.85 -0.63 -2.75
N LEU A 239 -6.07 -1.02 -1.49
CA LEU A 239 -5.58 -0.26 -0.34
C LEU A 239 -4.06 -0.10 -0.39
N ARG A 240 -3.31 -1.17 -0.64
CA ARG A 240 -1.85 -1.11 -0.72
C ARG A 240 -1.38 -0.18 -1.83
N THR A 241 -1.97 -0.28 -3.03
CA THR A 241 -1.62 0.60 -4.16
C THR A 241 -1.87 2.08 -3.84
N LEU A 242 -3.00 2.42 -3.20
CA LEU A 242 -3.29 3.78 -2.77
C LEU A 242 -2.24 4.31 -1.77
N ILE A 243 -1.92 3.51 -0.75
CA ILE A 243 -0.95 3.86 0.30
C ILE A 243 0.45 4.02 -0.28
N GLU A 244 0.83 3.13 -1.17
CA GLU A 244 2.10 3.14 -1.88
C GLU A 244 2.26 4.39 -2.76
N GLY A 245 1.25 4.71 -3.59
CA GLY A 245 1.26 5.93 -4.40
C GLY A 245 1.36 7.18 -3.53
N CYS A 246 0.64 7.22 -2.39
CA CYS A 246 0.75 8.33 -1.46
C CYS A 246 2.14 8.47 -0.85
N ASN A 247 2.79 7.36 -0.49
CA ASN A 247 4.14 7.36 0.06
C ASN A 247 5.15 7.84 -0.98
N LEU A 248 5.17 7.23 -2.17
CA LEU A 248 6.12 7.55 -3.24
C LEU A 248 6.00 8.99 -3.71
N LEU A 249 4.78 9.50 -3.86
CA LEU A 249 4.53 10.82 -4.43
C LEU A 249 4.28 11.89 -3.35
N SER A 250 4.51 11.56 -2.08
CA SER A 250 4.33 12.47 -0.94
C SER A 250 2.94 13.14 -0.92
N VAL A 251 1.90 12.37 -1.24
CA VAL A 251 0.50 12.83 -1.18
C VAL A 251 -0.04 12.61 0.23
N PRO A 252 -0.50 13.66 0.93
CA PRO A 252 -1.13 13.52 2.24
C PRO A 252 -2.35 12.61 2.17
N ARG A 253 -2.53 11.78 3.19
CA ARG A 253 -3.69 10.89 3.31
C ARG A 253 -4.27 10.86 4.70
N VAL A 254 -5.56 10.52 4.78
CA VAL A 254 -6.23 10.23 6.05
C VAL A 254 -7.26 9.11 5.89
N MET A 255 -7.42 8.30 6.94
CA MET A 255 -8.48 7.30 7.01
C MET A 255 -9.78 7.91 7.53
N LEU A 256 -10.90 7.60 6.89
CA LEU A 256 -12.24 7.99 7.31
C LEU A 256 -13.08 6.74 7.62
N GLY A 257 -13.59 6.65 8.85
CA GLY A 257 -14.58 5.63 9.24
C GLY A 257 -16.01 6.02 8.88
N ARG A 258 -16.86 6.21 9.89
CA ARG A 258 -18.20 6.84 9.72
C ARG A 258 -18.17 8.37 9.85
N GLY A 259 -16.99 8.97 10.04
CA GLY A 259 -16.84 10.41 10.32
C GLY A 259 -17.64 10.86 11.54
N SER A 260 -17.71 10.02 12.57
CA SER A 260 -18.52 10.24 13.77
C SER A 260 -17.82 10.95 14.93
N ASN A 261 -16.56 11.29 14.73
CA ASN A 261 -15.69 11.97 15.68
C ASN A 261 -14.76 12.93 14.94
N LEU A 262 -15.29 13.60 13.90
CA LEU A 262 -14.55 14.51 13.02
C LEU A 262 -15.40 15.74 12.73
N ILE A 263 -14.72 16.88 12.61
CA ILE A 263 -15.26 18.12 12.02
C ILE A 263 -14.32 18.44 10.87
N VAL A 264 -14.83 18.40 9.65
CA VAL A 264 -14.05 18.67 8.44
C VAL A 264 -14.25 20.13 8.06
N PRO A 265 -13.18 20.91 7.80
CA PRO A 265 -13.30 22.30 7.35
C PRO A 265 -14.02 22.42 6.00
N ASP A 266 -14.61 23.59 5.72
CA ASP A 266 -15.28 23.87 4.43
C ASP A 266 -14.30 23.92 3.25
N ASP A 267 -13.03 24.26 3.49
CA ASP A 267 -11.94 24.15 2.50
C ASP A 267 -11.57 22.68 2.19
N GLY A 268 -12.08 21.74 2.97
CA GLY A 268 -11.93 20.30 2.74
C GLY A 268 -10.56 19.74 3.11
N TYR A 269 -10.08 18.78 2.32
CA TYR A 269 -8.81 18.07 2.58
C TYR A 269 -7.98 17.97 1.30
N ASN A 270 -6.81 18.62 1.28
CA ASN A 270 -5.91 18.64 0.12
C ASN A 270 -5.04 17.38 0.05
N GLY A 271 -5.67 16.23 -0.13
CA GLY A 271 -5.02 14.92 -0.21
C GLY A 271 -6.03 13.80 -0.46
N LEU A 272 -5.63 12.55 -0.20
CA LEU A 272 -6.48 11.38 -0.34
C LEU A 272 -7.21 11.05 0.98
N VAL A 273 -8.53 10.97 0.94
CA VAL A 273 -9.34 10.39 2.02
C VAL A 273 -9.71 8.96 1.66
N ILE A 274 -9.36 8.00 2.52
CA ILE A 274 -9.63 6.58 2.29
C ILE A 274 -10.67 6.08 3.28
N ARG A 275 -11.72 5.41 2.79
CA ARG A 275 -12.74 4.78 3.62
C ARG A 275 -12.81 3.28 3.39
N LEU A 276 -12.55 2.50 4.43
CA LEU A 276 -12.74 1.05 4.41
C LEU A 276 -14.24 0.73 4.52
N LYS A 277 -14.88 0.44 3.40
CA LYS A 277 -16.31 0.14 3.28
C LYS A 277 -16.54 -0.95 2.23
N GLY A 278 -17.63 -1.68 2.38
CA GLY A 278 -17.99 -2.77 1.48
C GLY A 278 -17.71 -4.15 2.10
N PRO A 279 -18.18 -5.23 1.43
CA PRO A 279 -18.25 -6.57 2.02
C PRO A 279 -16.92 -7.07 2.60
N PHE A 280 -15.81 -6.83 1.90
CA PHE A 280 -14.48 -7.26 2.34
C PHE A 280 -14.04 -6.62 3.67
N TRP A 281 -14.37 -5.34 3.87
CA TRP A 281 -13.97 -4.58 5.06
C TRP A 281 -14.99 -4.63 6.19
N SER A 282 -16.25 -4.98 5.90
CA SER A 282 -17.32 -5.13 6.90
C SER A 282 -17.61 -6.57 7.29
N GLU A 283 -16.80 -7.53 6.82
CA GLU A 283 -16.98 -8.95 7.13
C GLU A 283 -16.93 -9.19 8.65
N ILE A 284 -17.87 -10.00 9.15
CA ILE A 284 -17.92 -10.45 10.54
C ILE A 284 -18.11 -11.97 10.49
N SER A 285 -17.08 -12.70 10.92
CA SER A 285 -17.10 -14.17 10.92
C SER A 285 -16.81 -14.72 12.31
N ARG A 286 -17.50 -15.81 12.66
CA ARG A 286 -17.25 -16.52 13.91
C ARG A 286 -16.06 -17.46 13.74
N ARG A 287 -15.03 -17.32 14.57
CA ARG A 287 -13.84 -18.20 14.53
C ARG A 287 -13.96 -19.33 15.55
N SER A 288 -14.39 -19.01 16.77
CA SER A 288 -14.57 -19.98 17.86
C SER A 288 -15.89 -19.72 18.59
N ASP A 289 -16.14 -20.48 19.65
CA ASP A 289 -17.38 -20.30 20.41
C ASP A 289 -17.50 -18.92 21.09
N ASP A 290 -16.37 -18.30 21.36
CA ASP A 290 -16.18 -17.09 22.16
C ASP A 290 -15.49 -15.94 21.41
N SER A 291 -15.21 -16.06 20.11
CA SER A 291 -14.57 -15.00 19.34
C SER A 291 -15.13 -14.76 17.93
N LEU A 292 -15.04 -13.50 17.51
CA LEU A 292 -15.38 -13.00 16.18
C LEU A 292 -14.13 -12.44 15.51
N ILE A 293 -13.94 -12.70 14.21
CA ILE A 293 -13.03 -11.94 13.36
C ILE A 293 -13.87 -10.88 12.64
N VAL A 294 -13.43 -9.63 12.77
CA VAL A 294 -14.22 -8.47 12.35
C VAL A 294 -13.36 -7.55 11.51
N GLY A 295 -13.86 -7.16 10.34
CA GLY A 295 -13.21 -6.16 9.49
C GLY A 295 -13.31 -4.74 10.04
N ALA A 296 -12.29 -3.93 9.77
CA ALA A 296 -12.18 -2.55 10.28
C ALA A 296 -13.29 -1.61 9.76
N GLY A 297 -13.94 -1.96 8.66
CA GLY A 297 -15.09 -1.24 8.10
C GLY A 297 -16.43 -1.63 8.72
N ALA A 298 -16.50 -2.71 9.53
CA ALA A 298 -17.74 -3.17 10.16
C ALA A 298 -18.27 -2.12 11.14
N ARG A 299 -19.59 -1.87 11.13
CA ARG A 299 -20.20 -0.92 12.06
C ARG A 299 -20.29 -1.52 13.45
N LEU A 300 -20.03 -0.73 14.49
CA LEU A 300 -20.08 -1.21 15.88
C LEU A 300 -21.42 -1.83 16.27
N LYS A 301 -22.52 -1.25 15.78
CA LYS A 301 -23.87 -1.81 15.92
C LYS A 301 -24.01 -3.19 15.28
N GLU A 302 -23.43 -3.42 14.10
CA GLU A 302 -23.51 -4.70 13.40
C GLU A 302 -22.71 -5.76 14.16
N ILE A 303 -21.54 -5.41 14.71
CA ILE A 303 -20.74 -6.29 15.59
C ILE A 303 -21.56 -6.71 16.81
N CYS A 304 -22.18 -5.75 17.50
CA CYS A 304 -23.04 -5.99 18.65
C CYS A 304 -24.19 -6.96 18.34
N LEU A 305 -24.89 -6.74 17.22
CA LEU A 305 -26.00 -7.59 16.80
C LEU A 305 -25.54 -9.01 16.40
N GLN A 306 -24.39 -9.15 15.76
CA GLN A 306 -23.83 -10.47 15.42
C GLN A 306 -23.42 -11.23 16.68
N ALA A 307 -22.74 -10.58 17.64
CA ALA A 307 -22.41 -11.18 18.93
C ALA A 307 -23.65 -11.69 19.67
N CYS A 308 -24.71 -10.88 19.70
CA CYS A 308 -26.01 -11.26 20.28
C CYS A 308 -26.67 -12.45 19.55
N LYS A 309 -26.61 -12.50 18.22
CA LYS A 309 -27.12 -13.62 17.41
C LYS A 309 -26.42 -14.93 17.76
N VAL A 310 -25.12 -14.87 18.06
CA VAL A 310 -24.33 -16.04 18.47
C VAL A 310 -24.22 -16.20 19.98
N GLU A 311 -25.05 -15.51 20.78
CA GLU A 311 -25.10 -15.65 22.25
C GLU A 311 -23.79 -15.34 22.98
N MET A 312 -23.03 -14.38 22.45
CA MET A 312 -21.75 -13.91 23.00
C MET A 312 -21.95 -12.61 23.78
N LYS A 313 -21.59 -12.65 25.07
CA LYS A 313 -21.67 -11.52 26.01
C LYS A 313 -20.41 -10.65 25.93
N GLY A 314 -20.55 -9.35 26.22
CA GLY A 314 -19.44 -8.39 26.32
C GLY A 314 -19.46 -7.31 25.23
N PHE A 315 -20.28 -7.49 24.19
CA PHE A 315 -20.34 -6.57 23.03
C PHE A 315 -21.43 -5.52 23.16
N GLU A 316 -22.27 -5.57 24.20
CA GLU A 316 -23.49 -4.76 24.33
C GLU A 316 -23.19 -3.26 24.39
N PHE A 317 -22.04 -2.87 24.95
CA PHE A 317 -21.63 -1.46 25.05
C PHE A 317 -21.34 -0.80 23.69
N LEU A 318 -21.12 -1.60 22.65
CA LEU A 318 -20.98 -1.10 21.27
C LEU A 318 -22.29 -0.54 20.73
N GLU A 319 -23.44 -0.99 21.27
CA GLU A 319 -24.72 -0.37 20.96
C GLU A 319 -24.72 1.07 21.46
N GLY A 320 -24.93 1.99 20.52
CA GLY A 320 -24.89 3.40 20.83
C GLY A 320 -23.53 4.06 20.63
N ILE A 321 -22.49 3.38 20.15
CA ILE A 321 -21.29 4.05 19.67
C ILE A 321 -21.39 4.19 18.14
N PRO A 322 -21.51 5.42 17.59
CA PRO A 322 -21.51 5.60 16.15
C PRO A 322 -20.06 5.39 15.65
N GLY A 323 -19.85 4.48 14.71
CA GLY A 323 -18.51 4.27 14.17
C GLY A 323 -18.34 2.97 13.41
N THR A 324 -17.14 2.75 12.93
CA THR A 324 -16.65 1.43 12.48
C THR A 324 -15.64 0.89 13.48
N LEU A 325 -15.30 -0.40 13.39
CA LEU A 325 -14.26 -1.02 14.21
C LEU A 325 -12.92 -0.27 14.11
N GLY A 326 -12.45 0.08 12.92
CA GLY A 326 -11.18 0.79 12.74
C GLY A 326 -11.15 2.13 13.45
N GLY A 327 -12.26 2.88 13.40
CA GLY A 327 -12.40 4.14 14.16
C GLY A 327 -12.45 3.90 15.67
N ALA A 328 -13.08 2.81 16.12
CA ALA A 328 -13.11 2.43 17.53
C ALA A 328 -11.73 2.08 18.06
N LEU A 329 -10.95 1.28 17.32
CA LEU A 329 -9.59 0.89 17.68
C LEU A 329 -8.69 2.13 17.80
N ARG A 330 -8.73 3.04 16.82
CA ARG A 330 -7.96 4.30 16.87
C ARG A 330 -8.27 5.15 18.11
N MET A 331 -9.54 5.18 18.49
CA MET A 331 -10.04 6.03 19.57
C MET A 331 -10.18 5.30 20.90
N ASN A 332 -9.70 4.06 21.03
CA ASN A 332 -10.03 3.16 22.13
C ASN A 332 -11.50 3.36 22.60
N ALA A 333 -12.44 3.17 21.68
CA ALA A 333 -13.80 3.65 21.90
C ALA A 333 -14.47 2.89 23.05
N GLY A 334 -14.80 3.62 24.11
CA GLY A 334 -15.52 3.10 25.25
C GLY A 334 -16.84 3.80 25.57
N ALA A 335 -17.72 3.06 26.23
CA ALA A 335 -18.98 3.50 26.81
C ALA A 335 -19.32 2.66 28.06
N MET A 336 -19.85 3.31 29.09
CA MET A 336 -20.38 2.66 30.30
C MET A 336 -19.39 1.74 31.04
N GLY A 337 -18.13 2.16 31.13
CA GLY A 337 -17.07 1.43 31.85
C GLY A 337 -16.39 0.32 31.04
N TRP A 338 -16.75 0.20 29.76
CA TRP A 338 -16.16 -0.72 28.79
C TRP A 338 -15.44 0.04 27.69
N GLU A 339 -14.37 -0.54 27.18
CA GLU A 339 -13.57 -0.05 26.07
C GLU A 339 -13.38 -1.14 25.01
N ILE A 340 -13.14 -0.75 23.75
CA ILE A 340 -13.01 -1.72 22.66
C ILE A 340 -11.88 -2.73 22.91
N PHE A 341 -10.80 -2.29 23.57
CA PHE A 341 -9.65 -3.13 23.86
C PHE A 341 -9.90 -4.18 24.95
N ASP A 342 -10.98 -4.06 25.72
CA ASP A 342 -11.43 -5.14 26.61
C ASP A 342 -11.85 -6.40 25.83
N LEU A 343 -12.17 -6.24 24.54
CA LEU A 343 -12.53 -7.33 23.64
C LEU A 343 -11.37 -7.78 22.75
N VAL A 344 -10.31 -6.99 22.57
CA VAL A 344 -9.31 -7.23 21.53
C VAL A 344 -8.34 -8.33 21.95
N GLU A 345 -8.33 -9.42 21.18
CA GLU A 345 -7.28 -10.43 21.28
C GLU A 345 -6.08 -10.06 20.41
N TRP A 346 -6.33 -9.65 19.16
CA TRP A 346 -5.32 -9.09 18.26
C TRP A 346 -5.95 -8.17 17.21
N VAL A 347 -5.14 -7.28 16.63
CA VAL A 347 -5.50 -6.47 15.46
C VAL A 347 -4.44 -6.66 14.38
N SER A 348 -4.91 -6.87 13.15
CA SER A 348 -4.08 -6.87 11.94
C SER A 348 -3.98 -5.43 11.42
N PHE A 349 -2.75 -4.94 11.28
CA PHE A 349 -2.45 -3.60 10.76
C PHE A 349 -1.68 -3.67 9.45
N LEU A 350 -2.00 -2.79 8.52
CA LEU A 350 -1.07 -2.36 7.47
C LEU A 350 -0.17 -1.26 8.07
N LEU A 351 1.12 -1.55 8.17
CA LEU A 351 2.12 -0.65 8.73
C LEU A 351 2.66 0.35 7.68
N PRO A 352 3.32 1.45 8.10
CA PRO A 352 3.87 2.45 7.19
C PRO A 352 4.83 1.90 6.13
N ASP A 353 5.58 0.85 6.47
CA ASP A 353 6.51 0.13 5.58
C ASP A 353 5.79 -0.80 4.57
N GLY A 354 4.46 -0.86 4.61
CA GLY A 354 3.62 -1.68 3.75
C GLY A 354 3.48 -3.14 4.21
N THR A 355 4.14 -3.53 5.30
CA THR A 355 3.98 -4.87 5.88
C THR A 355 2.64 -5.00 6.61
N ILE A 356 2.15 -6.23 6.68
CA ILE A 356 0.97 -6.53 7.50
C ILE A 356 1.43 -7.33 8.70
N ARG A 357 1.04 -6.87 9.88
CA ARG A 357 1.35 -7.55 11.14
C ARG A 357 0.11 -7.66 12.00
N GLU A 358 -0.06 -8.83 12.60
CA GLU A 358 -0.98 -9.02 13.72
C GLU A 358 -0.24 -8.64 15.00
N ILE A 359 -0.84 -7.73 15.77
CA ILE A 359 -0.31 -7.29 17.05
C ILE A 359 -1.31 -7.75 18.13
N PRO A 360 -0.87 -8.50 19.15
CA PRO A 360 -1.72 -8.88 20.28
C PRO A 360 -2.24 -7.65 21.02
N GLY A 361 -3.48 -7.69 21.51
CA GLY A 361 -4.06 -6.60 22.30
C GLY A 361 -3.23 -6.27 23.55
N SER A 362 -2.59 -7.28 24.15
CA SER A 362 -1.69 -7.14 25.30
C SER A 362 -0.38 -6.41 25.01
N GLU A 363 0.00 -6.29 23.73
CA GLU A 363 1.24 -5.61 23.30
C GLU A 363 0.97 -4.19 22.79
N MET A 364 -0.29 -3.77 22.70
CA MET A 364 -0.65 -2.46 22.14
C MET A 364 -0.50 -1.33 23.16
N ASN A 365 -0.09 -0.17 22.64
CA ASN A 365 0.10 1.04 23.42
C ASN A 365 -1.22 1.82 23.47
N ILE A 366 -2.08 1.44 24.43
CA ILE A 366 -3.43 1.97 24.61
C ILE A 366 -3.44 3.05 25.70
N GLY A 367 -4.20 4.12 25.47
CA GLY A 367 -4.46 5.16 26.45
C GLY A 367 -5.89 5.67 26.36
N TYR A 368 -6.24 6.63 27.22
CA TYR A 368 -7.57 7.24 27.18
C TYR A 368 -7.81 7.92 25.82
N ARG A 369 -8.77 7.35 25.07
CA ARG A 369 -9.14 7.78 23.72
C ARG A 369 -8.01 7.70 22.68
N HIS A 370 -7.10 6.73 22.82
CA HIS A 370 -5.91 6.64 21.97
C HIS A 370 -5.37 5.21 21.85
N CYS A 371 -4.88 4.85 20.66
CA CYS A 371 -4.04 3.67 20.41
C CYS A 371 -2.95 4.07 19.40
N ARG A 372 -1.68 3.93 19.78
CA ARG A 372 -0.53 4.39 18.98
C ARG A 372 -0.44 3.65 17.64
N GLU A 373 -0.57 2.32 17.67
CA GLU A 373 -0.47 1.46 16.48
C GLU A 373 -1.56 1.77 15.45
N ALA A 374 -2.75 2.17 15.91
CA ALA A 374 -3.84 2.61 15.06
C ALA A 374 -3.74 4.09 14.63
N VAL A 375 -2.79 4.84 15.19
CA VAL A 375 -2.40 6.17 14.70
C VAL A 375 -1.42 6.05 13.55
N ASP A 376 -0.38 5.23 13.73
CA ASP A 376 0.72 5.05 12.79
C ASP A 376 0.35 4.10 11.62
N GLY A 377 -0.39 3.03 11.92
CA GLY A 377 -0.86 2.03 10.96
C GLY A 377 -2.36 2.14 10.63
N ILE A 378 -2.79 1.28 9.70
CA ILE A 378 -4.19 1.16 9.30
C ILE A 378 -4.73 -0.18 9.79
N ALA A 379 -5.64 -0.16 10.74
CA ALA A 379 -6.34 -1.37 11.19
C ALA A 379 -7.13 -1.98 10.02
N LEU A 380 -6.93 -3.28 9.78
CA LEU A 380 -7.57 -4.02 8.70
C LEU A 380 -8.68 -4.91 9.23
N ARG A 381 -8.37 -5.72 10.26
CA ARG A 381 -9.29 -6.65 10.93
C ARG A 381 -8.84 -6.85 12.38
N ALA A 382 -9.74 -7.28 13.25
CA ALA A 382 -9.42 -7.66 14.62
C ALA A 382 -10.12 -8.97 14.99
N LYS A 383 -9.48 -9.73 15.87
CA LYS A 383 -10.14 -10.81 16.61
C LYS A 383 -10.63 -10.26 17.94
N LEU A 384 -11.94 -10.32 18.14
CA LEU A 384 -12.62 -9.86 19.34
C LEU A 384 -13.13 -11.06 20.12
N ARG A 385 -12.80 -11.14 21.40
CA ARG A 385 -13.23 -12.19 22.34
C ARG A 385 -14.27 -11.64 23.30
N GLY A 386 -15.38 -12.35 23.46
CA GLY A 386 -16.41 -11.98 24.44
C GLY A 386 -16.02 -12.35 25.87
N GLU A 387 -16.72 -11.78 26.84
CA GLU A 387 -16.58 -12.15 28.26
C GLU A 387 -17.08 -13.56 28.56
N GLY A 388 -17.89 -14.13 27.66
CA GLY A 388 -18.50 -15.44 27.82
C GLY A 388 -19.80 -15.57 27.05
N ARG A 389 -20.63 -16.51 27.51
CA ARG A 389 -21.89 -16.89 26.89
C ARG A 389 -23.07 -16.45 27.75
N SER A 390 -24.17 -16.06 27.13
CA SER A 390 -25.44 -15.77 27.80
C SER A 390 -26.59 -15.99 26.83
N ASP A 391 -27.77 -16.31 27.33
CA ASP A 391 -28.94 -16.51 26.47
C ASP A 391 -29.26 -15.25 25.67
N HIS A 392 -29.72 -15.46 24.43
CA HIS A 392 -30.03 -14.37 23.50
C HIS A 392 -30.93 -13.28 24.11
N ARG A 393 -31.91 -13.67 24.95
CA ARG A 393 -32.86 -12.75 25.57
C ARG A 393 -32.18 -11.81 26.58
N ALA A 394 -31.27 -12.32 27.40
CA ALA A 394 -30.52 -11.50 28.34
C ALA A 394 -29.62 -10.48 27.63
N ILE A 395 -28.85 -10.91 26.61
CA ILE A 395 -27.99 -10.02 25.82
C ILE A 395 -28.84 -8.96 25.13
N ARG A 396 -29.97 -9.35 24.51
CA ARG A 396 -30.88 -8.42 23.85
C ARG A 396 -31.42 -7.37 24.81
N LYS A 397 -31.81 -7.77 26.03
CA LYS A 397 -32.27 -6.84 27.08
C LYS A 397 -31.17 -5.85 27.48
N ALA A 398 -29.92 -6.29 27.56
CA ALA A 398 -28.78 -5.42 27.84
C ALA A 398 -28.56 -4.41 26.70
N ILE A 399 -28.59 -4.84 25.44
CA ILE A 399 -28.51 -3.97 24.25
C ILE A 399 -29.63 -2.91 24.27
N ASP A 400 -30.89 -3.32 24.51
CA ASP A 400 -32.02 -2.40 24.52
C ASP A 400 -31.92 -1.37 25.68
N LYS A 401 -31.32 -1.77 26.81
CA LYS A 401 -31.00 -0.87 27.93
C LYS A 401 -29.94 0.17 27.52
N MET A 402 -28.86 -0.26 26.85
CA MET A 402 -27.81 0.65 26.35
C MET A 402 -28.38 1.65 25.34
N ALA A 403 -29.17 1.17 24.38
CA ALA A 403 -29.81 2.00 23.38
C ALA A 403 -30.78 3.02 23.99
N SER A 404 -31.56 2.61 25.00
CA SER A 404 -32.50 3.50 25.70
C SER A 404 -31.77 4.58 26.48
N LYS A 405 -30.72 4.22 27.22
CA LYS A 405 -29.90 5.18 27.97
C LYS A 405 -29.28 6.24 27.04
N ARG A 406 -28.73 5.83 25.90
CA ARG A 406 -28.20 6.78 24.90
C ARG A 406 -29.29 7.72 24.39
N ARG A 407 -30.45 7.20 23.99
CA ARG A 407 -31.56 8.02 23.47
C ARG A 407 -32.07 9.04 24.47
N SER A 408 -32.00 8.74 25.77
CA SER A 408 -32.42 9.68 26.82
C SER A 408 -31.36 10.72 27.20
N SER A 409 -30.08 10.47 26.91
CA SER A 409 -28.98 11.31 27.39
C SER A 409 -28.20 12.04 26.29
N GLN A 410 -28.49 11.77 25.01
CA GLN A 410 -27.76 12.35 23.88
C GLN A 410 -28.73 12.83 22.78
N PRO A 411 -28.35 13.88 22.02
CA PRO A 411 -29.14 14.38 20.90
C PRO A 411 -29.29 13.31 19.80
N ARG A 412 -30.40 13.40 19.07
CA ARG A 412 -30.69 12.51 17.92
C ARG A 412 -30.21 13.09 16.60
N GLU A 413 -29.99 14.40 16.58
CA GLU A 413 -29.56 15.19 15.44
C GLU A 413 -28.11 14.89 15.04
N ALA A 414 -27.73 15.37 13.86
CA ALA A 414 -26.36 15.28 13.34
C ALA A 414 -25.36 15.93 14.32
N SER A 415 -24.33 15.18 14.70
CA SER A 415 -23.27 15.64 15.61
C SER A 415 -21.99 14.82 15.42
N ALA A 416 -20.87 15.32 15.92
CA ALA A 416 -19.58 14.62 15.97
C ALA A 416 -19.33 13.93 17.34
N GLY A 417 -20.38 13.71 18.14
CA GLY A 417 -20.25 13.22 19.51
C GLY A 417 -19.84 14.31 20.50
N CYS A 418 -19.14 13.94 21.58
CA CYS A 418 -18.65 14.88 22.58
C CYS A 418 -17.52 15.74 21.99
N ILE A 419 -17.69 17.08 22.03
CA ILE A 419 -16.72 18.03 21.46
C ILE A 419 -15.44 18.11 22.30
N PHE A 420 -15.55 18.02 23.62
CA PHE A 420 -14.44 18.14 24.54
C PHE A 420 -14.13 16.80 25.23
N LYS A 421 -12.84 16.55 25.48
CA LYS A 421 -12.42 15.49 26.40
C LYS A 421 -12.71 15.93 27.84
N ASN A 422 -12.97 14.97 28.71
CA ASN A 422 -13.10 15.20 30.15
C ASN A 422 -11.73 15.62 30.74
N PRO A 423 -11.64 16.75 31.46
CA PRO A 423 -10.43 17.12 32.20
C PRO A 423 -10.32 16.29 33.49
N GLY A 424 -9.49 15.24 33.45
CA GLY A 424 -9.35 14.31 34.57
C GLY A 424 -10.65 13.54 34.84
N GLU A 425 -11.15 13.59 36.07
CA GLU A 425 -12.39 12.92 36.48
C GLU A 425 -13.65 13.77 36.29
N VAL A 426 -13.51 15.04 35.87
CA VAL A 426 -14.65 15.96 35.74
C VAL A 426 -15.29 15.85 34.35
N SER A 427 -16.63 15.79 34.30
CA SER A 427 -17.38 15.86 33.04
C SER A 427 -17.19 17.21 32.36
N ALA A 428 -16.95 17.21 31.05
CA ALA A 428 -16.89 18.46 30.28
C ALA A 428 -18.26 19.09 29.99
N GLY A 429 -19.34 18.29 30.00
CA GLY A 429 -20.70 18.73 29.69
C GLY A 429 -21.62 18.80 30.89
#